data_AF-Q6IWK1-F1
#
_entry.id   AF-Q6IWK1-F1
#
_cell.length_a   1.000
_cell.length_b   1.000
_cell.length_c   1.000
_cell.angle_alpha   90.00
_cell.angle_beta   90.00
_cell.angle_gamma   90.00
#
_symmetry.space_group_name_H-M   'P 1'
#
loop_
_entity.id
_entity.type
_entity.pdbx_description
1 polymer ?
#
loop_
_entity_poly.entity_id
_entity_poly.type
_entity_poly.pdbx_seq_one_letter_code
_entity_poly.pdbx_strand_id
1 'polypeptide(L)' 'GPIKSKKLLYKPVNHYEAWRHIQVTSEIVTLNYLEPRTEYELCVQLIRRGEGGEGHPGPVRQFTTASIGLPPP' A
#
# COMPACT_ATOMS: atom_id res chain seq x y z
N GLY A 1 -3.25 -20.55 11.05
CA GLY A 1 -2.42 -19.96 12.14
C GLY A 1 -2.60 -18.46 12.20
N PRO A 2 -2.22 -17.80 13.31
CA PRO A 2 -2.36 -16.35 13.49
C PRO A 2 -1.56 -15.54 12.46
N ILE A 3 -1.94 -14.29 12.24
CA ILE A 3 -1.19 -13.34 11.39
C ILE A 3 0.11 -12.99 12.12
N LYS A 4 1.25 -13.13 11.43
CA LYS A 4 2.58 -12.76 11.92
C LYS A 4 2.90 -11.30 11.60
N SER A 5 2.59 -10.87 10.38
CA SER A 5 2.82 -9.49 9.94
C SER A 5 1.88 -9.10 8.82
N LYS A 6 1.82 -7.80 8.55
CA LYS A 6 1.04 -7.17 7.50
C LYS A 6 1.98 -6.33 6.65
N LYS A 7 1.76 -6.31 5.34
CA LYS A 7 2.43 -5.40 4.40
C LYS A 7 1.37 -4.55 3.72
N LEU A 8 1.67 -3.27 3.56
CA LEU A 8 0.94 -2.39 2.66
C LEU A 8 1.73 -2.31 1.35
N LEU A 9 1.12 -2.69 0.25
CA LEU A 9 1.68 -2.58 -1.09
C LEU A 9 1.12 -1.33 -1.75
N TYR A 10 1.95 -0.61 -2.51
CA TYR A 10 1.51 0.56 -3.26
C TYR A 10 2.33 0.75 -4.55
N LYS A 11 1.71 1.33 -5.58
CA LYS A 11 2.38 1.77 -6.83
C LYS A 11 1.56 2.87 -7.52
N PRO A 12 2.17 3.74 -8.34
CA PRO A 12 1.40 4.65 -9.20
C PRO A 12 0.57 3.86 -10.23
N VAL A 13 -0.61 4.35 -10.60
CA VAL A 13 -1.49 3.72 -11.61
C VAL A 13 -0.87 3.79 -13.00
N ASN A 14 -0.35 4.97 -13.36
CA ASN A 14 0.08 5.27 -14.73
C ASN A 14 1.49 4.78 -15.05
N HIS A 15 2.15 4.12 -14.09
CA HIS A 15 3.51 3.66 -14.22
C HIS A 15 3.48 2.13 -14.26
N TYR A 16 4.18 1.53 -15.24
CA TYR A 16 4.45 0.08 -15.28
C TYR A 16 5.46 -0.33 -14.18
N GLU A 17 5.38 0.30 -13.01
CA GLU A 17 6.24 0.07 -11.86
C GLU A 17 5.79 -1.17 -11.09
N ALA A 18 6.78 -1.88 -10.55
CA ALA A 18 6.53 -2.97 -9.63
C ALA A 18 5.95 -2.43 -8.30
N TRP A 19 5.15 -3.26 -7.63
CA TRP A 19 4.63 -2.94 -6.30
C TRP A 19 5.76 -2.66 -5.31
N ARG A 20 5.71 -1.47 -4.69
CA ARG A 20 6.49 -1.16 -3.49
C ARG A 20 5.74 -1.68 -2.28
N HIS A 21 6.44 -1.94 -1.18
CA HIS A 21 5.80 -2.35 0.06
C HIS A 21 6.46 -1.78 1.31
N ILE A 22 5.67 -1.61 2.36
CA ILE A 22 6.14 -1.34 3.72
C ILE A 22 5.54 -2.33 4.70
N GLN A 23 6.28 -2.65 5.75
CA GLN A 23 5.77 -3.43 6.88
C GLN A 23 4.86 -2.53 7.73
N VAL A 24 3.67 -3.02 8.09
CA VAL A 24 2.73 -2.25 8.91
C VAL A 24 2.41 -2.96 10.21
N THR A 25 2.49 -2.22 11.31
CA THR A 25 2.25 -2.70 12.68
C THR A 25 0.92 -2.17 13.24
N SER A 26 0.57 -0.94 12.90
CA SER A 26 -0.68 -0.26 13.29
C SER A 26 -1.79 -0.45 12.28
N GLU A 27 -3.04 -0.21 12.71
CA GLU A 27 -4.20 -0.19 11.80
C GLU A 27 -4.25 1.05 10.91
N ILE A 28 -3.73 2.18 11.42
CA ILE A 28 -3.60 3.44 10.69
C ILE A 28 -2.13 3.68 10.39
N VAL A 29 -1.81 3.93 9.12
CA VAL A 29 -0.45 4.14 8.63
C VAL A 29 -0.41 5.32 7.67
N THR A 30 0.60 6.18 7.82
CA THR A 30 0.85 7.30 6.92
C THR A 30 1.94 6.92 5.92
N LEU A 31 1.63 6.96 4.63
CA LEU A 31 2.62 6.88 3.55
C LEU A 31 3.15 8.29 3.25
N ASN A 32 4.47 8.44 3.29
CA ASN A 32 5.15 9.72 3.05
C ASN A 32 5.90 9.70 1.73
N TYR A 33 6.30 10.89 1.25
CA TYR A 33 7.11 11.07 0.04
C TYR A 33 6.49 10.50 -1.23
N LEU A 34 5.15 10.52 -1.31
CA LEU A 34 4.44 10.22 -2.55
C LEU A 34 4.48 11.43 -3.48
N GLU A 35 4.54 11.15 -4.78
CA GLU A 35 4.49 12.21 -5.79
C GLU A 35 3.14 12.94 -5.72
N PRO A 36 3.11 14.28 -5.81
CA PRO A 36 1.87 15.04 -5.81
C PRO A 36 1.05 14.81 -7.09
N ARG A 37 -0.27 15.00 -7.03
CA ARG A 37 -1.19 14.85 -8.18
C ARG A 37 -1.05 13.51 -8.91
N THR A 38 -0.74 12.47 -8.16
CA THR A 38 -0.48 11.15 -8.71
C THR A 38 -1.48 10.17 -8.13
N GLU A 39 -2.08 9.37 -9.00
CA GLU A 39 -3.00 8.30 -8.59
C GLU A 39 -2.19 7.06 -8.23
N TYR A 40 -2.51 6.50 -7.07
CA TYR A 40 -1.85 5.32 -6.52
C TYR A 40 -2.85 4.21 -6.28
N GLU A 41 -2.45 2.99 -6.59
CA GLU A 41 -3.08 1.76 -6.13
C GLU A 41 -2.43 1.31 -4.83
N LEU A 42 -3.23 0.83 -3.87
CA LEU A 42 -2.76 0.11 -2.70
C LEU A 42 -3.56 -1.15 -2.44
N CYS A 43 -2.91 -2.12 -1.84
CA CYS A 43 -3.56 -3.28 -1.25
C CYS A 43 -2.78 -3.75 -0.01
N VAL A 44 -3.44 -4.51 0.85
CA VAL A 44 -2.81 -5.08 2.04
C VAL A 44 -2.59 -6.57 1.84
N GLN A 45 -1.43 -7.06 2.23
CA GLN A 45 -1.08 -8.47 2.19
C GLN A 45 -0.70 -8.95 3.58
N LEU A 46 -1.20 -10.12 3.96
CA LEU A 46 -1.00 -10.71 5.27
C LEU A 46 0.00 -11.85 5.20
N ILE A 47 0.86 -11.95 6.20
CA ILE A 47 1.83 -13.03 6.31
C ILE A 47 1.54 -13.82 7.58
N ARG A 48 1.39 -15.12 7.44
CA ARG A 48 1.22 -16.10 8.52
C ARG A 48 2.54 -16.82 8.77
N ARG A 49 2.63 -17.50 9.92
CA ARG A 49 3.79 -18.35 10.24
C ARG A 49 3.80 -19.60 9.35
N GLY A 50 5.00 -20.07 9.00
CA GLY A 50 5.22 -21.23 8.14
C GLY A 50 5.77 -20.85 6.76
N GLU A 51 6.38 -21.81 6.09
CA GLU A 51 6.79 -21.68 4.69
C GLU A 51 5.55 -21.40 3.81
N GLY A 52 5.68 -20.51 2.82
CA GLY A 52 4.55 -20.09 1.99
C GLY A 52 3.46 -19.30 2.74
N GLY A 53 3.75 -18.82 3.96
CA GLY A 53 2.77 -18.09 4.78
C GLY A 53 2.36 -16.71 4.25
N GLU A 54 2.96 -16.24 3.14
CA GLU A 54 2.56 -15.00 2.47
C GLU A 54 1.25 -15.24 1.71
N GLY A 55 0.17 -14.63 2.21
CA GLY A 55 -1.14 -14.73 1.60
C GLY A 55 -1.25 -13.91 0.33
N HIS A 56 -2.32 -14.10 -0.43
CA HIS A 56 -2.61 -13.25 -1.59
C HIS A 56 -2.86 -11.78 -1.16
N PRO A 57 -2.52 -10.80 -2.01
CA PRO A 57 -2.92 -9.42 -1.80
C PRO A 57 -4.44 -9.32 -1.67
N GLY A 58 -4.89 -8.43 -0.78
CA GLY A 58 -6.31 -8.09 -0.65
C GLY A 58 -6.81 -7.22 -1.80
N PRO A 59 -8.04 -6.70 -1.68
CA PRO A 59 -8.62 -5.78 -2.66
C PRO A 59 -7.75 -4.55 -2.89
N VAL A 60 -7.68 -4.11 -4.14
CA VAL A 60 -6.98 -2.88 -4.52
C VAL A 60 -7.88 -1.67 -4.28
N ARG A 61 -7.31 -0.60 -3.75
CA ARG A 61 -7.93 0.72 -3.63
C ARG A 61 -7.08 1.76 -4.34
N GLN A 62 -7.74 2.73 -4.96
CA GLN A 62 -7.10 3.86 -5.62
C GLN A 62 -7.35 5.15 -4.82
N PHE A 63 -6.34 6.02 -4.79
CA PHE A 63 -6.43 7.38 -4.24
C PHE A 63 -5.48 8.31 -4.97
N THR A 64 -5.78 9.60 -4.95
CA THR A 64 -4.97 10.62 -5.59
C THR A 64 -4.33 11.50 -4.53
N THR A 65 -3.02 11.70 -4.64
CA THR A 65 -2.30 12.63 -3.78
C THR A 65 -2.63 14.08 -4.16
N ALA A 66 -2.78 14.93 -3.15
CA ALA A 66 -2.98 16.35 -3.37
C ALA A 66 -1.75 17.02 -4.02
N SER A 67 -1.94 18.16 -4.69
CA SER A 67 -0.80 19.05 -4.99
C SER A 67 -0.36 19.81 -3.75
N ILE A 68 0.95 20.08 -3.66
CA ILE A 68 1.46 21.09 -2.74
C ILE A 68 0.75 22.42 -3.05
N GLY A 69 -0.09 22.89 -2.13
CA GLY A 69 -0.82 24.16 -2.23
C GLY A 69 -2.31 24.08 -2.62
N LEU A 70 -2.88 22.91 -2.89
CA LEU A 70 -4.33 22.75 -3.08
C LEU A 70 -4.83 21.51 -2.31
N PRO A 71 -5.96 21.61 -1.57
CA PRO A 71 -6.53 20.45 -0.89
C PRO A 71 -6.94 19.36 -1.90
N PRO A 72 -6.96 18.08 -1.49
CA PRO A 72 -7.45 17.00 -2.34
C PRO A 72 -8.92 17.24 -2.75
N PRO A 73 -9.32 16.79 -3.96
CA PRO A 73 -10.69 16.95 -4.48
C PRO A 73 -11.73 16.15 -3.69
#